data_AF-A0A835TYG8-F1
#
_entry.id   AF-A0A835TYG8-F1
#
_cell.length_a   1.000
_cell.length_b   1.000
_cell.length_c   1.000
_cell.angle_alpha   90.00
_cell.angle_beta   90.00
_cell.angle_gamma   90.00
#
_symmetry.space_group_name_H-M   'P 1'
#
loop_
_entity.id
_entity.type
_entity.pdbx_description
1 polymer ?
#
loop_
_entity_poly.entity_id
_entity_poly.type
_entity_poly.pdbx_seq_one_letter_code
_entity_poly.pdbx_strand_id
1 'polypeptide(L)'
;MSLNKDGSYTGFIKVQLKLVRPVSVPATKRVPQAGRPHPQGVKRRTSFYLPKGTVKHLHILSHTRASEVIDALLRKFTVIDNPRKFALFERSEKDEQVYLRKLGDDEQPLRLRLLAGPSEKVLSFILKENETGEVNWDAFTLPELHNFLLILQREEEEHVRRLRHRYARCRQKMQEALATRTPG
;
A
#
# COMPACT_ATOMS: atom_id res chain seq x y z
N MET A 1 24.95 17.32 -0.58
CA MET A 1 24.26 17.50 -1.88
C MET A 1 25.20 18.24 -2.81
N SER A 2 25.01 18.10 -4.12
CA SER A 2 25.85 18.73 -5.13
C SER A 2 24.99 19.53 -6.09
N LEU A 3 25.30 20.82 -6.27
CA LEU A 3 24.62 21.71 -7.21
C LEU A 3 25.23 21.53 -8.61
N ASN A 4 24.38 21.38 -9.60
CA ASN A 4 24.76 21.29 -11.01
C ASN A 4 24.71 22.69 -11.65
N LYS A 5 25.38 22.85 -12.80
CA LYS A 5 25.49 24.12 -13.52
C LYS A 5 24.14 24.67 -14.02
N ASP A 6 23.17 23.79 -14.25
CA ASP A 6 21.82 24.11 -14.70
C ASP A 6 20.87 24.50 -13.55
N GLY A 7 21.38 24.59 -12.31
CA GLY A 7 20.58 24.87 -11.11
C GLY A 7 19.85 23.64 -10.55
N SER A 8 19.91 22.49 -11.23
CA SER A 8 19.48 21.23 -10.63
C SER A 8 20.48 20.80 -9.54
N TYR A 9 20.07 19.93 -8.64
CA TYR A 9 20.98 19.40 -7.62
C TYR A 9 20.79 17.90 -7.46
N THR A 10 21.82 17.22 -7.00
CA THR A 10 21.78 15.80 -6.67
C THR A 10 22.12 15.57 -5.21
N GLY A 11 21.67 14.45 -4.68
CA GLY A 11 22.00 14.09 -3.31
C GLY A 11 21.43 12.73 -2.93
N PHE A 12 21.69 12.38 -1.67
CA PHE A 12 21.30 11.09 -1.14
C PHE A 12 20.02 11.22 -0.32
N ILE A 13 19.13 10.26 -0.50
CA ILE A 13 18.05 10.00 0.45
C ILE A 13 18.16 8.56 0.97
N LYS A 14 17.73 8.37 2.21
CA LYS A 14 17.60 7.06 2.85
C LYS A 14 16.13 6.69 2.90
N VAL A 15 15.79 5.54 2.32
CA VAL A 15 14.42 5.00 2.34
C VAL A 15 14.43 3.66 3.07
N GLN A 16 13.61 3.56 4.11
CA GLN A 16 13.35 2.30 4.80
C GLN A 16 12.18 1.57 4.11
N LEU A 17 12.36 0.30 3.78
CA LEU A 17 11.31 -0.52 3.18
C LEU A 17 10.61 -1.30 4.30
N LYS A 18 9.30 -1.08 4.44
CA LYS A 18 8.41 -1.78 5.36
C LYS A 18 7.27 -2.40 4.54
N LEU A 19 7.61 -3.46 3.80
CA LEU A 19 6.66 -4.25 3.02
C LEU A 19 6.18 -5.44 3.88
N VAL A 20 4.88 -5.75 3.83
CA VAL A 20 4.25 -6.74 4.74
C VAL A 20 4.05 -8.08 4.02
N ARG A 21 4.24 -8.14 2.69
CA ARG A 21 3.88 -9.33 1.91
C ARG A 21 5.06 -10.06 1.27
N PRO A 22 4.89 -11.37 1.01
CA PRO A 22 5.73 -12.08 0.06
C PRO A 22 5.68 -11.38 -1.31
N VAL A 23 6.83 -10.88 -1.74
CA VAL A 23 7.01 -10.15 -3.00
C VAL A 23 7.13 -11.17 -4.14
N SER A 24 6.37 -10.99 -5.22
CA SER A 24 6.52 -11.83 -6.42
C SER A 24 7.76 -11.41 -7.21
N VAL A 25 8.65 -12.36 -7.53
CA VAL A 25 9.83 -12.16 -8.41
C VAL A 25 9.74 -13.05 -9.66
N PRO A 26 10.35 -12.67 -10.81
CA PRO A 26 10.43 -13.54 -11.98
C PRO A 26 11.32 -14.76 -11.70
N ALA A 27 10.87 -15.95 -12.10
CA ALA A 27 11.68 -17.16 -11.99
C ALA A 27 12.98 -17.02 -12.80
N THR A 28 14.13 -17.17 -12.15
CA THR A 28 15.44 -17.26 -12.80
C THR A 28 15.42 -18.38 -13.83
N LYS A 29 15.78 -18.08 -15.09
CA LYS A 29 15.91 -19.07 -16.17
C LYS A 29 16.97 -20.11 -15.78
N ARG A 30 16.54 -21.27 -15.28
CA ARG A 30 17.39 -22.47 -15.25
C ARG A 30 17.43 -23.05 -16.67
N VAL A 31 18.64 -23.46 -17.05
CA VAL A 31 19.06 -24.04 -18.34
C VAL A 31 18.08 -25.14 -18.79
N PRO A 32 17.67 -25.22 -20.08
CA PRO A 32 16.66 -26.17 -20.50
C PRO A 32 17.24 -27.59 -20.59
N GLN A 33 16.72 -28.51 -19.78
CA GLN A 33 16.79 -29.94 -20.08
C GLN A 33 15.60 -30.31 -20.97
N ALA A 34 15.90 -31.05 -22.04
CA ALA A 34 15.00 -31.40 -23.11
C ALA A 34 13.84 -32.30 -22.66
N GLY A 35 12.65 -32.04 -23.21
CA GLY A 35 11.55 -33.00 -23.25
C GLY A 35 10.41 -32.74 -22.26
N ARG A 36 9.46 -31.88 -22.67
CA ARG A 36 8.00 -32.03 -22.48
C ARG A 36 7.28 -30.74 -22.92
N PRO A 37 6.24 -30.80 -23.78
CA PRO A 37 5.44 -29.63 -24.11
C PRO A 37 4.53 -29.32 -22.92
N HIS A 38 4.87 -28.28 -22.15
CA HIS A 38 3.95 -27.73 -21.14
C HIS A 38 3.06 -26.66 -21.77
N PRO A 39 1.75 -26.62 -21.43
CA PRO A 39 0.85 -25.59 -21.88
C PRO A 39 1.30 -24.22 -21.36
N GLN A 40 1.00 -23.19 -22.15
CA GLN A 40 1.44 -21.81 -22.02
C GLN A 40 1.55 -21.29 -20.56
N GLY A 41 2.78 -21.30 -20.06
CA GLY A 41 3.42 -20.17 -19.39
C GLY A 41 2.69 -19.44 -18.27
N VAL A 42 2.03 -20.14 -17.33
CA VAL A 42 1.72 -19.53 -16.03
C VAL A 42 3.05 -19.18 -15.37
N LYS A 43 3.43 -17.90 -15.39
CA LYS A 43 4.63 -17.39 -14.72
C LYS A 43 4.55 -17.83 -13.25
N ARG A 44 5.33 -18.86 -12.88
CA ARG A 44 5.48 -19.29 -11.48
C ARG A 44 5.95 -18.08 -10.66
N ARG A 45 5.02 -17.47 -9.92
CA ARG A 45 5.30 -16.42 -8.93
C ARG A 45 5.89 -17.11 -7.71
N THR A 46 7.19 -16.95 -7.50
CA THR A 46 7.82 -17.31 -6.22
C THR A 46 7.77 -16.11 -5.30
N SER A 47 7.25 -16.31 -4.09
CA SER A 47 7.22 -15.35 -3.01
C SER A 47 8.58 -15.23 -2.35
N PHE A 48 9.21 -14.06 -2.39
CA PHE A 48 10.41 -13.78 -1.59
C PHE A 48 10.09 -12.76 -0.50
N TYR A 49 10.63 -12.97 0.70
CA TYR A 49 10.51 -12.03 1.80
C TYR A 49 11.64 -11.02 1.71
N LEU A 50 11.30 -9.73 1.58
CA LEU A 50 12.29 -8.69 1.84
C LEU A 50 12.61 -8.71 3.35
N PRO A 51 13.89 -8.77 3.77
CA PRO A 51 14.23 -8.74 5.19
C PRO A 51 13.63 -7.51 5.87
N LYS A 52 13.04 -7.73 7.05
CA LYS A 52 12.48 -6.63 7.86
C LYS A 52 13.56 -5.59 8.13
N GLY A 53 13.21 -4.31 7.95
CA GLY A 53 14.14 -3.21 8.19
C GLY A 53 15.15 -3.00 7.06
N THR A 54 14.90 -3.52 5.85
CA THR A 54 15.70 -3.19 4.67
C THR A 54 15.74 -1.68 4.47
N VAL A 55 16.94 -1.13 4.24
CA VAL A 55 17.17 0.28 3.98
C VAL A 55 17.91 0.42 2.65
N LYS A 56 17.53 1.42 1.86
CA LYS A 56 18.25 1.78 0.64
C LYS A 56 18.66 3.24 0.66
N HIS A 57 19.94 3.49 0.39
CA HIS A 57 20.43 4.81 0.01
C HIS A 57 20.30 4.97 -1.50
N LEU A 58 19.64 6.06 -1.91
CA LEU A 58 19.42 6.42 -3.30
C LEU A 58 20.14 7.74 -3.58
N HIS A 59 20.95 7.77 -4.64
CA HIS A 59 21.45 9.02 -5.21
C HIS A 59 20.47 9.45 -6.31
N ILE A 60 19.82 10.58 -6.12
CA ILE A 60 18.74 11.06 -7.00
C ILE A 60 18.93 12.54 -7.35
N LEU A 61 18.13 13.02 -8.32
CA LEU A 61 18.10 14.39 -8.79
C LEU A 61 17.03 15.19 -8.05
N SER A 62 17.13 16.52 -8.12
CA SER A 62 16.20 17.46 -7.48
C SER A 62 14.76 17.32 -7.96
N HIS A 63 14.56 16.93 -9.23
CA HIS A 63 13.26 16.74 -9.85
C HIS A 63 12.74 15.30 -9.78
N THR A 64 13.49 14.35 -9.19
CA THR A 64 13.03 12.97 -9.04
C THR A 64 11.79 12.95 -8.16
N ARG A 65 10.68 12.43 -8.70
CA ARG A 65 9.38 12.36 -8.04
C ARG A 65 9.26 11.15 -7.11
N ALA A 66 8.31 11.22 -6.17
CA ALA A 66 8.02 10.12 -5.25
C ALA A 66 7.62 8.84 -6.01
N SER A 67 6.81 8.95 -7.06
CA SER A 67 6.44 7.85 -7.96
C SER A 67 7.67 7.15 -8.58
N GLU A 68 8.64 7.93 -9.06
CA GLU A 68 9.89 7.39 -9.64
C GLU A 68 10.76 6.70 -8.59
N VAL A 69 10.79 7.22 -7.36
CA VAL A 69 11.48 6.58 -6.23
C VAL A 69 10.83 5.23 -5.90
N ILE A 70 9.50 5.17 -5.87
CA ILE A 70 8.75 3.92 -5.65
C ILE A 70 9.12 2.91 -6.74
N ASP A 71 8.98 3.28 -8.02
CA ASP A 71 9.29 2.40 -9.16
C ASP A 71 10.74 1.88 -9.13
N ALA A 72 11.70 2.76 -8.85
CA ALA A 72 13.10 2.41 -8.78
C ALA A 72 13.39 1.41 -7.65
N LEU A 73 12.77 1.61 -6.48
CA LEU A 73 12.93 0.70 -5.34
C LEU A 73 12.28 -0.66 -5.61
N LEU A 74 11.05 -0.69 -6.12
CA LEU A 74 10.36 -1.93 -6.45
C LEU A 74 11.16 -2.74 -7.47
N ARG A 75 11.63 -2.09 -8.54
CA ARG A 75 12.50 -2.72 -9.55
C ARG A 75 13.80 -3.24 -8.94
N LYS A 76 14.45 -2.45 -8.07
CA LYS A 76 15.72 -2.83 -7.43
C LYS A 76 15.59 -4.06 -6.54
N PHE A 77 14.45 -4.20 -5.87
CA PHE A 77 14.12 -5.35 -5.03
C PHE A 77 13.28 -6.40 -5.76
N THR A 78 13.21 -6.32 -7.10
CA THR A 78 12.52 -7.27 -7.98
C THR A 78 11.03 -7.47 -7.67
N VAL A 79 10.39 -6.49 -7.03
CA VAL A 79 8.95 -6.47 -6.76
C VAL A 79 8.20 -6.23 -8.07
N ILE A 80 7.40 -7.22 -8.50
CA ILE A 80 6.59 -7.12 -9.73
C ILE A 80 5.13 -6.68 -9.46
N ASP A 81 4.77 -6.44 -8.21
CA ASP A 81 3.46 -5.90 -7.85
C ASP A 81 3.25 -4.50 -8.43
N ASN A 82 1.98 -4.13 -8.63
CA ASN A 82 1.64 -2.81 -9.15
C ASN A 82 2.21 -1.71 -8.23
N PRO A 83 3.03 -0.77 -8.73
CA PRO A 83 3.61 0.31 -7.96
C PRO A 83 2.60 1.14 -7.17
N ARG A 84 1.36 1.27 -7.69
CA ARG A 84 0.25 1.97 -7.03
C ARG A 84 -0.22 1.31 -5.73
N LYS A 85 0.16 0.05 -5.47
CA LYS A 85 -0.07 -0.60 -4.16
C LYS A 85 0.86 -0.09 -3.08
N PHE A 86 1.89 0.67 -3.45
CA PHE A 86 2.88 1.20 -2.54
C PHE A 86 2.78 2.71 -2.49
N ALA A 87 3.26 3.27 -1.38
CA ALA A 87 3.41 4.70 -1.23
C ALA A 87 4.68 5.00 -0.44
N LEU A 88 5.27 6.15 -0.77
CA LEU A 88 6.37 6.73 -0.03
C LEU A 88 5.78 7.63 1.05
N PHE A 89 6.25 7.47 2.28
CA PHE A 89 5.84 8.27 3.42
C PHE A 89 7.03 9.06 3.95
N GLU A 90 6.78 10.29 4.37
CA GLU A 90 7.66 10.99 5.29
C GLU A 90 7.27 10.64 6.71
N ARG A 91 8.27 10.35 7.52
CA ARG A 91 8.17 10.18 8.96
C ARG A 91 8.92 11.31 9.63
N SER A 92 8.27 11.98 10.56
CA SER A 92 8.87 12.98 11.44
C SER A 92 8.59 12.63 12.90
N GLU A 93 9.46 13.08 13.79
CA GLU A 93 9.36 12.85 15.23
C GLU A 93 9.39 14.22 15.93
N LYS A 94 8.30 14.55 16.63
CA LYS A 94 8.13 15.81 17.35
C LYS A 94 7.44 15.54 18.68
N ASP A 95 7.96 16.10 19.77
CA ASP A 95 7.39 15.96 21.13
C ASP A 95 7.16 14.48 21.52
N GLU A 96 8.13 13.61 21.19
CA GLU A 96 8.06 12.14 21.37
C GLU A 96 6.96 11.41 20.58
N GLN A 97 6.20 12.14 19.76
CA GLN A 97 5.20 11.59 18.84
C GLN A 97 5.79 11.39 17.45
N VAL A 98 5.40 10.27 16.82
CA VAL A 98 5.81 9.93 15.46
C VAL A 98 4.67 10.22 14.51
N TYR A 99 4.91 11.12 13.56
CA TYR A 99 3.96 11.46 12.49
C TYR A 99 4.37 10.76 11.20
N LEU A 100 3.38 10.37 10.41
CA LEU A 100 3.58 9.73 9.12
C LEU A 100 2.64 10.40 8.10
N ARG A 101 3.19 11.00 7.05
CA ARG A 101 2.42 11.61 5.95
C ARG A 101 2.76 10.89 4.64
N LYS A 102 1.73 10.52 3.87
CA LYS A 102 1.90 9.99 2.51
C LYS A 102 2.35 11.12 1.59
N LEU A 103 3.41 10.90 0.82
CA LEU A 103 3.82 11.82 -0.23
C LEU A 103 2.91 11.63 -1.45
N GLY A 104 2.54 12.74 -2.06
CA GLY A 104 1.93 12.74 -3.40
C GLY A 104 2.92 12.27 -4.45
N ASP A 105 2.39 11.70 -5.55
CA ASP A 105 3.21 11.07 -6.60
C ASP A 105 4.20 12.03 -7.29
N ASP A 106 3.87 13.33 -7.34
CA ASP A 106 4.69 14.38 -7.94
C ASP A 106 5.57 15.15 -6.94
N GLU A 107 5.46 14.87 -5.64
CA GLU A 107 6.36 15.48 -4.65
C GLU A 107 7.81 15.01 -4.88
N GLN A 108 8.78 15.87 -4.56
CA GLN A 108 10.21 15.64 -4.82
C GLN A 108 10.94 15.30 -3.51
N PRO A 109 11.26 14.02 -3.23
CA PRO A 109 11.81 13.62 -1.94
C PRO A 109 13.18 14.25 -1.64
N LEU A 110 14.00 14.51 -2.67
CA LEU A 110 15.28 15.18 -2.47
C LEU A 110 15.10 16.62 -2.02
N ARG A 111 14.11 17.33 -2.58
CA ARG A 111 13.76 18.69 -2.16
C ARG A 111 13.28 18.73 -0.71
N LEU A 112 12.43 17.78 -0.31
CA LEU A 112 11.99 17.64 1.08
C LEU A 112 13.18 17.39 2.01
N ARG A 113 14.11 16.50 1.64
CA ARG A 113 15.34 16.25 2.39
C ARG A 113 16.22 17.49 2.51
N LEU A 114 16.34 18.27 1.44
CA LEU A 114 17.13 19.51 1.47
C LEU A 114 16.55 20.52 2.45
N LEU A 115 15.21 20.70 2.44
CA LEU A 115 14.52 21.64 3.32
C LEU A 115 14.53 21.20 4.80
N ALA A 116 14.38 19.91 5.07
CA ALA A 116 14.37 19.36 6.42
C ALA A 116 15.78 19.19 7.04
N GLY A 117 16.82 19.16 6.22
CA GLY A 117 18.20 18.91 6.64
C GLY A 117 18.50 17.42 6.89
N PRO A 118 19.70 17.13 7.46
CA PRO A 118 20.23 15.76 7.55
C PRO A 118 19.64 14.92 8.70
N SER A 119 18.85 15.52 9.60
CA SER A 119 18.32 14.81 10.77
C SER A 119 17.26 13.78 10.38
N GLU A 120 17.50 12.52 10.75
CA GLU A 120 16.55 11.41 10.55
C GLU A 120 15.34 11.49 11.49
N LYS A 121 15.43 12.28 12.57
CA LYS A 121 14.28 12.58 13.46
C LYS A 121 13.33 13.58 12.82
N VAL A 122 13.88 14.61 12.16
CA VAL A 122 13.07 15.65 11.49
C VAL A 122 12.38 15.06 10.26
N LEU A 123 13.09 14.27 9.47
CA LEU A 123 12.54 13.64 8.29
C LEU A 123 13.24 12.29 8.06
N SER A 124 12.46 11.25 7.79
CA SER A 124 12.91 9.95 7.30
C SER A 124 11.90 9.44 6.28
N PHE A 125 12.35 8.68 5.27
CA PHE A 125 11.45 8.15 4.25
C PHE A 125 11.16 6.67 4.46
N ILE A 126 9.90 6.29 4.30
CA ILE A 126 9.46 4.91 4.45
C ILE A 126 8.62 4.50 3.23
N LEU A 127 9.01 3.42 2.55
CA LEU A 127 8.18 2.77 1.53
C LEU A 127 7.30 1.71 2.21
N LYS A 128 5.98 1.85 2.07
CA LYS A 128 5.00 0.87 2.59
C LYS A 128 3.97 0.52 1.53
N GLU A 129 3.27 -0.58 1.75
CA GLU A 129 2.02 -0.86 1.05
C GLU A 129 0.94 0.12 1.55
N ASN A 130 0.04 0.58 0.68
CA ASN A 130 -1.12 1.38 1.07
C ASN A 130 -2.03 0.53 1.97
N GLU A 131 -1.96 0.74 3.28
CA GLU A 131 -2.85 0.11 4.27
C GLU A 131 -4.24 0.77 4.28
N THR A 132 -4.38 1.97 3.71
CA THR A 132 -5.57 2.83 3.85
C THR A 132 -6.85 2.29 3.21
N GLY A 133 -6.80 1.16 2.49
CA GLY A 133 -7.99 0.66 1.77
C GLY A 133 -8.46 1.61 0.67
N GLU A 134 -7.67 2.63 0.32
CA GLU A 134 -7.94 3.52 -0.81
C GLU A 134 -7.75 2.73 -2.11
N VAL A 135 -8.88 2.29 -2.66
CA VAL A 135 -8.94 1.66 -3.97
C VAL A 135 -8.81 2.75 -5.03
N ASN A 136 -7.82 2.63 -5.90
CA ASN A 136 -7.72 3.47 -7.09
C ASN A 136 -8.80 3.02 -8.09
N TRP A 137 -9.97 3.63 -8.03
CA TRP A 137 -11.12 3.29 -8.85
C TRP A 137 -10.89 3.54 -10.36
N ASP A 138 -10.02 4.49 -10.71
CA ASP A 138 -9.68 4.80 -12.12
C ASP A 138 -8.86 3.68 -12.79
N ALA A 139 -8.35 2.71 -12.04
CA ALA A 139 -7.63 1.56 -12.57
C ALA A 139 -8.56 0.45 -13.10
N PHE A 140 -9.87 0.57 -12.88
CA PHE A 140 -10.86 -0.42 -13.28
C PHE A 140 -11.68 0.09 -14.46
N THR A 141 -12.09 -0.85 -15.31
CA THR A 141 -12.99 -0.56 -16.42
C THR A 141 -14.40 -0.25 -15.90
N LEU A 142 -15.19 0.49 -16.69
CA LEU A 142 -16.58 0.82 -16.33
C LEU A 142 -17.43 -0.42 -15.97
N PRO A 143 -17.34 -1.57 -16.70
CA PRO A 143 -18.05 -2.80 -16.31
C PRO A 143 -17.59 -3.38 -14.96
N GLU A 144 -16.30 -3.31 -14.64
CA GLU A 144 -15.77 -3.76 -13.35
C GLU A 144 -16.28 -2.88 -12.21
N LEU A 145 -16.27 -1.56 -12.40
CA LEU A 145 -16.84 -0.60 -11.45
C LEU A 145 -18.34 -0.86 -11.21
N HIS A 146 -19.10 -1.11 -12.28
CA HIS A 146 -20.51 -1.45 -12.16
C HIS A 146 -20.73 -2.76 -11.38
N ASN A 147 -19.90 -3.77 -11.62
CA ASN A 147 -19.95 -5.02 -10.87
C ASN A 147 -19.65 -4.80 -9.37
N PHE A 148 -18.66 -3.97 -9.03
CA PHE A 148 -18.39 -3.63 -7.63
C PHE A 148 -19.59 -2.97 -6.97
N LEU A 149 -20.26 -2.03 -7.65
CA LEU A 149 -21.49 -1.42 -7.12
C LEU A 149 -22.59 -2.45 -6.87
N LEU A 150 -22.80 -3.39 -7.79
CA LEU A 150 -23.80 -4.45 -7.62
C LEU A 150 -23.49 -5.36 -6.43
N ILE A 151 -22.21 -5.75 -6.26
CA ILE A 151 -21.77 -6.57 -5.13
C ILE A 151 -21.99 -5.82 -3.81
N LEU A 152 -21.57 -4.55 -3.74
CA LEU A 152 -21.72 -3.72 -2.53
C LEU A 152 -23.19 -3.52 -2.17
N GLN A 153 -24.05 -3.24 -3.14
CA GLN A 153 -25.50 -3.10 -2.92
C GLN A 153 -26.09 -4.40 -2.34
N ARG A 154 -25.72 -5.56 -2.90
CA ARG A 154 -26.17 -6.85 -2.39
C ARG A 154 -25.68 -7.10 -0.95
N GLU A 155 -24.43 -6.79 -0.67
CA GLU A 155 -23.86 -6.94 0.69
C GLU A 155 -24.56 -6.03 1.70
N GLU A 156 -24.88 -4.79 1.32
CA GLU A 156 -25.62 -3.84 2.13
C GLU A 156 -27.03 -4.34 2.43
N GLU A 157 -27.78 -4.77 1.40
CA GLU A 157 -29.13 -5.32 1.55
C GLU A 157 -29.15 -6.53 2.49
N GLU A 158 -28.16 -7.41 2.36
CA GLU A 158 -28.00 -8.54 3.27
C GLU A 158 -27.67 -8.10 4.70
N HIS A 159 -26.82 -7.09 4.88
CA HIS A 159 -26.51 -6.51 6.19
C HIS A 159 -27.76 -5.93 6.86
N VAL A 160 -28.52 -5.12 6.14
CA VAL A 160 -29.78 -4.54 6.62
C VAL A 160 -30.77 -5.64 6.99
N ARG A 161 -30.91 -6.68 6.16
CA ARG A 161 -31.79 -7.82 6.44
C ARG A 161 -31.38 -8.54 7.73
N ARG A 162 -30.09 -8.84 7.91
CA ARG A 162 -29.56 -9.45 9.15
C ARG A 162 -29.82 -8.56 10.37
N LEU A 163 -29.59 -7.26 10.24
CA LEU A 163 -29.79 -6.31 11.32
C LEU A 163 -31.26 -6.22 11.74
N ARG A 164 -32.17 -6.10 10.77
CA ARG A 164 -33.62 -6.10 11.00
C ARG A 164 -34.08 -7.38 11.69
N HIS A 165 -33.62 -8.55 11.24
CA HIS A 165 -33.96 -9.82 11.86
C HIS A 165 -33.46 -9.90 13.31
N ARG A 166 -32.24 -9.43 13.59
CA ARG A 166 -31.68 -9.39 14.95
C ARG A 166 -32.53 -8.49 15.87
N TYR A 167 -32.89 -7.29 15.40
CA TYR A 167 -33.75 -6.38 16.17
C TYR A 167 -35.15 -6.93 16.39
N ALA A 168 -35.76 -7.56 15.38
CA ALA A 168 -37.07 -8.19 15.51
C ALA A 168 -37.06 -9.29 16.58
N ARG A 169 -36.06 -10.18 16.56
CA ARG A 169 -35.89 -11.23 17.56
C ARG A 169 -35.67 -10.67 18.97
N CYS A 170 -34.87 -9.62 19.09
CA CYS A 170 -34.61 -8.97 20.37
C CYS A 170 -35.89 -8.33 20.93
N ARG A 171 -36.65 -7.62 20.07
CA ARG A 171 -37.94 -7.02 20.42
C ARG A 171 -38.95 -8.07 20.89
N GLN A 172 -39.05 -9.20 20.18
CA GLN A 172 -39.95 -10.29 20.56
C GLN A 172 -39.62 -10.84 21.95
N LYS A 173 -38.34 -11.11 22.24
CA LYS A 173 -37.90 -11.57 23.56
C LYS A 173 -38.20 -10.57 24.67
N MET A 174 -38.05 -9.26 24.39
CA MET A 174 -38.41 -8.22 25.35
C MET A 174 -39.91 -8.19 25.62
N GLN A 175 -40.74 -8.37 24.59
CA GLN A 175 -42.20 -8.43 24.74
C GLN A 175 -42.65 -9.65 25.54
N GLU A 176 -42.06 -10.82 25.29
CA GLU A 176 -42.30 -12.04 26.07
C GLU A 176 -41.92 -11.87 27.55
N ALA A 177 -40.77 -11.23 27.83
CA ALA A 177 -40.33 -10.93 29.19
C ALA A 177 -41.23 -9.90 29.91
N LEU A 178 -41.80 -8.94 29.18
CA LEU A 178 -42.76 -7.99 29.74
C LEU A 178 -44.11 -8.65 30.02
N ALA A 179 -44.59 -9.53 29.13
CA ALA A 179 -45.86 -10.23 29.31
C ALA A 179 -45.83 -11.23 30.49
N THR A 180 -44.66 -11.78 30.80
CA THR A 180 -44.44 -12.68 31.95
C THR A 180 -44.25 -11.95 33.29
N ARG A 181 -44.05 -10.63 33.27
CA ARG A 181 -44.11 -9.78 34.48
C ARG A 181 -45.56 -9.32 34.69
N THR A 182 -46.36 -10.15 35.35
CA THR A 182 -47.62 -9.70 35.95
C THR A 182 -47.33 -8.59 36.98
N PRO A 183 -48.12 -7.50 37.03
CA PRO A 183 -48.01 -6.52 38.10
C PRO A 183 -48.53 -7.18 39.39
N GLY A 184 -47.68 -7.25 40.41
CA GLY A 184 -48.08 -7.54 41.78
C GLY A 184 -48.71 -6.32 42.43
#